data_AF-A0A2V8YXL7-F1
#
_entry.id   AF-A0A2V8YXL7-F1
#
_cell.length_a   1.000
_cell.length_b   1.000
_cell.length_c   1.000
_cell.angle_alpha   90.00
_cell.angle_beta   90.00
_cell.angle_gamma   90.00
#
_symmetry.space_group_name_H-M   'P 1'
#
loop_
_entity.id
_entity.type
_entity.pdbx_description
1 polymer ?
#
loop_
_entity_poly.entity_id
_entity_poly.type
_entity_poly.pdbx_seq_one_letter_code
_entity_poly.pdbx_strand_id
1 'polypeptide(L)'
;MPAPSSSKLRVVAIDDDEQHLKFIATVLSRENVVVSTAGNPQDGLKLVSKEHPHLVLVDLVMPGMSGLETLERIVEFDPAMEVVLLTGQYSTESAVEAIQKGAADYLTKPVDVEKLEKRVESLLSDLQKGQRCVQLEQELLENSQFASIVGHSAAMLEVFHRIRRVAPHFRTVLLTGETGVGKELAARALHKLSPACSGPLVTCNCSAVVETLAESELFGHVKGAFTGAVQDRVGVFEAAHKGTVLLDEVGELSLSMQTKLLRVLQDQQIQKVGSPVSRQVDVRVIAATHRDLEAMVNNQRFREDLFYRLSMVQIKLPALAQRKEDLPLLERYFIKRFAEQYGKPVRGITRRAQALLARHCWPGNVRELENVLGSVCMMTESETIDVADLPEYLRERPAVELQQEDTLLTLEQVERTHTLRMLKSVGGNKVRAAELLGVSRAKLYRILGESEACEGTAT
;
A
#
# COMPACT_ATOMS: atom_id res chain seq x y z
N MET A 1 -31.67 -4.97 -16.44
CA MET A 1 -30.25 -4.60 -16.23
C MET A 1 -29.86 -3.72 -17.40
N PRO A 2 -29.53 -2.42 -17.20
CA PRO A 2 -28.95 -1.66 -18.30
C PRO A 2 -27.53 -2.17 -18.54
N ALA A 3 -27.18 -2.40 -19.80
CA ALA A 3 -25.83 -2.76 -20.24
C ALA A 3 -24.81 -1.71 -19.76
N PRO A 4 -23.53 -2.07 -19.54
CA PRO A 4 -22.49 -1.08 -19.25
C PRO A 4 -22.47 -0.07 -20.40
N SER A 5 -22.62 1.22 -20.08
CA SER A 5 -22.54 2.31 -21.06
C SER A 5 -21.21 2.20 -21.80
N SER A 6 -21.23 1.87 -23.10
CA SER A 6 -20.03 1.83 -23.92
C SER A 6 -19.39 3.22 -23.90
N SER A 7 -18.12 3.30 -23.49
CA SER A 7 -17.37 4.54 -23.66
C SER A 7 -17.27 4.84 -25.14
N LYS A 8 -17.84 5.97 -25.56
CA LYS A 8 -17.75 6.40 -26.96
C LYS A 8 -16.40 7.09 -27.18
N LEU A 9 -15.70 6.71 -28.25
CA LEU A 9 -14.53 7.43 -28.72
C LEU A 9 -14.99 8.80 -29.24
N ARG A 10 -14.59 9.86 -28.55
CA ARG A 10 -14.79 11.24 -29.00
C ARG A 10 -13.66 11.68 -29.93
N VAL A 11 -14.03 12.19 -31.11
CA VAL A 11 -13.14 12.71 -32.14
C VAL A 11 -13.53 14.15 -32.46
N VAL A 12 -12.57 15.05 -32.56
CA VAL A 12 -12.78 16.43 -33.04
C VAL A 12 -12.07 16.60 -34.38
N ALA A 13 -12.75 17.11 -35.40
CA ALA A 13 -12.14 17.46 -36.68
C ALA A 13 -12.17 18.98 -36.90
N ILE A 14 -11.02 19.56 -37.22
CA ILE A 14 -10.81 21.00 -37.40
C ILE A 14 -10.27 21.22 -38.82
N ASP A 15 -11.08 21.84 -39.67
CA ASP A 15 -10.75 22.07 -41.09
C ASP A 15 -11.63 23.24 -41.59
N ASP A 16 -11.11 24.12 -42.44
CA ASP A 16 -11.89 25.23 -43.00
C ASP A 16 -12.78 24.81 -44.18
N ASP A 17 -12.55 23.63 -44.76
CA ASP A 17 -13.41 23.03 -45.79
C ASP A 17 -14.59 22.25 -45.18
N GLU A 18 -15.79 22.83 -45.28
CA GLU A 18 -17.03 22.19 -44.83
C GLU A 18 -17.33 20.85 -45.51
N GLN A 19 -16.92 20.65 -46.76
CA GLN A 19 -17.14 19.39 -47.46
C GLN A 19 -16.26 18.29 -46.87
N HIS A 20 -15.02 18.64 -46.52
CA HIS A 20 -14.10 17.72 -45.89
C HIS A 20 -14.53 17.35 -44.46
N LEU A 21 -15.02 18.31 -43.68
CA LEU A 21 -15.60 18.04 -42.36
C LEU A 21 -16.79 17.07 -42.43
N LYS A 22 -17.70 17.27 -43.41
CA LYS A 22 -18.84 16.36 -43.64
C LYS A 22 -18.38 14.97 -44.05
N PHE A 23 -17.34 14.88 -44.89
CA PHE A 23 -16.74 13.61 -45.30
C PHE A 23 -16.17 12.85 -44.08
N ILE A 24 -15.33 13.49 -43.28
CA ILE A 24 -14.74 12.89 -42.06
C ILE A 24 -15.84 12.43 -41.11
N ALA A 25 -16.83 13.29 -40.84
CA ALA A 25 -17.95 12.95 -39.97
C ALA A 25 -18.75 11.74 -40.49
N THR A 26 -18.92 11.63 -41.81
CA THR A 26 -19.63 10.49 -42.43
C THR A 26 -18.82 9.20 -42.34
N VAL A 27 -17.53 9.25 -42.66
CA VAL A 27 -16.62 8.09 -42.62
C VAL A 27 -16.46 7.54 -41.21
N LEU A 28 -16.37 8.44 -40.21
CA LEU A 28 -16.17 8.07 -38.82
C LEU A 28 -17.46 7.82 -38.04
N SER A 29 -18.63 8.03 -38.64
CA SER A 29 -19.92 7.83 -37.99
C SER A 29 -20.15 6.35 -37.71
N ARG A 30 -19.98 5.95 -36.44
CA ARG A 30 -20.17 4.58 -35.94
C ARG A 30 -20.85 4.63 -34.57
N GLU A 31 -21.49 3.54 -34.15
CA GLU A 31 -22.27 3.47 -32.90
C GLU A 31 -21.45 3.89 -31.64
N ASN A 32 -20.14 3.63 -31.67
CA ASN A 32 -19.21 3.90 -30.56
C ASN A 32 -18.25 5.08 -30.83
N VAL A 33 -18.49 5.90 -31.86
CA VAL A 33 -17.68 7.07 -32.18
C VAL A 33 -18.57 8.32 -32.23
N VAL A 34 -18.16 9.39 -31.55
CA VAL A 34 -18.84 10.69 -31.59
C VAL A 34 -17.87 11.68 -32.23
N VAL A 35 -18.29 12.26 -33.35
CA VAL A 35 -17.48 13.23 -34.11
C VAL A 35 -18.07 14.62 -33.94
N SER A 36 -17.24 15.54 -33.46
CA SER A 36 -17.52 16.98 -33.40
C SER A 36 -16.65 17.69 -34.43
N THR A 37 -17.18 18.71 -35.09
CA THR A 37 -16.47 19.42 -36.16
C THR A 37 -16.36 20.92 -35.87
N ALA A 38 -15.27 21.55 -36.31
CA ALA A 38 -15.07 22.99 -36.24
C ALA A 38 -14.49 23.52 -37.55
N GLY A 39 -15.08 24.59 -38.07
CA GLY A 39 -14.64 25.26 -39.31
C GLY A 39 -13.43 26.18 -39.14
N ASN A 40 -12.92 26.34 -37.92
CA ASN A 40 -11.76 27.18 -37.65
C ASN A 40 -11.00 26.71 -36.39
N PRO A 41 -9.70 27.05 -36.27
CA PRO A 41 -8.86 26.64 -35.14
C PRO A 41 -9.37 27.08 -33.76
N GLN A 42 -9.96 28.27 -33.65
CA GLN A 42 -10.36 28.86 -32.37
C GLN A 42 -11.57 28.13 -31.77
N ASP A 43 -12.56 27.82 -32.59
CA ASP A 43 -13.72 27.03 -32.18
C ASP A 43 -13.35 25.57 -31.96
N GLY A 44 -12.40 25.05 -32.74
CA GLY A 44 -11.81 23.73 -32.52
C GLY A 44 -11.16 23.60 -31.14
N LEU A 45 -10.32 24.56 -30.74
CA LEU A 45 -9.71 24.59 -29.41
C LEU A 45 -10.75 24.69 -28.28
N LYS A 46 -11.83 25.46 -28.46
CA LYS A 46 -12.95 25.49 -27.51
C LYS A 46 -13.62 24.12 -27.38
N LEU A 47 -13.88 23.42 -28.49
CA LEU A 47 -14.43 22.07 -28.46
C LEU A 47 -13.48 21.08 -27.78
N VAL A 48 -12.18 21.14 -28.08
CA VAL A 48 -11.17 20.29 -27.43
C VAL A 48 -11.19 20.49 -25.92
N SER A 49 -11.18 21.75 -25.45
CA SER A 49 -11.22 22.08 -24.02
C SER A 49 -12.52 21.66 -23.32
N LYS A 50 -13.64 21.63 -24.03
CA LYS A 50 -14.96 21.29 -23.48
C LYS A 50 -15.22 19.80 -23.47
N GLU A 51 -14.84 19.10 -24.54
CA GLU A 51 -15.22 17.72 -24.79
C GLU A 51 -14.14 16.71 -24.41
N HIS A 52 -12.88 17.14 -24.23
CA HIS A 52 -11.73 16.27 -24.00
C HIS A 52 -11.74 15.05 -24.93
N PRO A 53 -11.55 15.26 -26.24
CA PRO A 53 -11.55 14.21 -27.24
C PRO A 53 -10.33 13.30 -27.09
N HIS A 54 -10.44 12.07 -27.60
CA HIS A 54 -9.33 11.12 -27.62
C HIS A 54 -8.46 11.29 -28.87
N LEU A 55 -9.07 11.76 -29.96
CA LEU A 55 -8.43 12.02 -31.25
C LEU A 55 -8.84 13.39 -31.77
N VAL A 56 -7.88 14.18 -32.24
CA VAL A 56 -8.11 15.44 -32.92
C VAL A 56 -7.51 15.37 -34.32
N LEU A 57 -8.32 15.63 -35.34
CA LEU A 57 -7.87 15.77 -36.73
C LEU A 57 -7.78 17.26 -37.04
N VAL A 58 -6.62 17.73 -37.50
CA VAL A 58 -6.39 19.18 -37.70
C VAL A 58 -5.83 19.41 -39.09
N ASP A 59 -6.45 20.28 -39.87
CA ASP A 59 -5.86 20.72 -41.13
C ASP A 59 -4.62 21.60 -40.89
N LEU A 60 -3.56 21.34 -41.65
CA LEU A 60 -2.29 22.02 -41.50
C LEU A 60 -2.40 23.49 -41.91
N VAL A 61 -3.17 23.77 -42.96
CA VAL A 61 -3.26 25.09 -43.58
C VAL A 61 -4.69 25.60 -43.40
N MET A 62 -4.88 26.48 -42.41
CA MET A 62 -6.16 27.13 -42.15
C MET A 62 -6.00 28.65 -42.02
N PRO A 63 -7.04 29.44 -42.32
CA PRO A 63 -7.03 30.88 -42.09
C PRO A 63 -6.85 31.22 -40.60
N GLY A 64 -5.99 32.19 -40.32
CA GLY A 64 -5.81 32.79 -38.99
C GLY A 64 -4.75 32.11 -38.11
N MET A 65 -4.86 30.80 -37.86
CA MET A 65 -3.92 30.03 -37.05
C MET A 65 -3.55 28.73 -37.77
N SER A 66 -2.25 28.42 -37.81
CA SER A 66 -1.77 27.21 -38.48
C SER A 66 -2.15 25.93 -37.72
N GLY A 67 -2.23 24.81 -38.43
CA GLY A 67 -2.47 23.50 -37.80
C GLY A 67 -1.37 23.10 -36.82
N LEU A 68 -0.11 23.52 -37.06
CA LEU A 68 1.01 23.29 -36.14
C LEU A 68 0.86 24.10 -34.84
N GLU A 69 0.47 25.37 -34.92
CA GLU A 69 0.17 26.18 -33.72
C GLU A 69 -1.05 25.65 -32.95
N THR A 70 -1.99 25.02 -33.65
CA THR A 70 -3.15 24.38 -33.04
C THR A 70 -2.72 23.11 -32.29
N LEU A 71 -1.87 22.28 -32.90
CA LEU A 71 -1.25 21.11 -32.28
C LEU A 71 -0.52 21.47 -31.00
N GLU A 72 0.37 22.47 -31.03
CA GLU A 72 1.17 22.87 -29.86
C GLU A 72 0.26 23.23 -28.67
N ARG A 73 -0.82 24.00 -28.91
CA ARG A 73 -1.78 24.36 -27.86
C ARG A 73 -2.57 23.15 -27.32
N ILE A 74 -2.89 22.16 -28.16
CA ILE A 74 -3.58 20.95 -27.72
C ILE A 74 -2.64 20.10 -26.86
N VAL A 75 -1.39 19.93 -27.27
CA VAL A 75 -0.37 19.16 -26.54
C VAL A 75 -0.02 19.83 -25.21
N GLU A 76 0.04 21.17 -25.16
CA GLU A 76 0.20 21.93 -23.91
C GLU A 76 -0.99 21.76 -22.97
N PHE A 77 -2.21 21.65 -23.51
CA PHE A 77 -3.42 21.46 -22.71
C PHE A 77 -3.54 20.04 -22.15
N ASP A 78 -3.34 19.03 -22.99
CA ASP A 78 -3.38 17.63 -22.60
C ASP A 78 -2.49 16.77 -23.53
N PRO A 79 -1.29 16.35 -23.07
CA PRO A 79 -0.38 15.55 -23.87
C PRO A 79 -0.87 14.11 -24.09
N ALA A 80 -1.95 13.67 -23.45
CA ALA A 80 -2.54 12.35 -23.66
C ALA A 80 -3.49 12.30 -24.87
N MET A 81 -3.88 13.45 -25.44
CA MET A 81 -4.73 13.50 -26.64
C MET A 81 -3.92 13.16 -27.89
N GLU A 82 -4.46 12.29 -28.74
CA GLU A 82 -3.83 12.03 -30.04
C GLU A 82 -4.22 13.12 -31.05
N VAL A 83 -3.23 13.75 -31.67
CA VAL A 83 -3.47 14.76 -32.72
C VAL A 83 -2.89 14.27 -34.04
N VAL A 84 -3.71 14.23 -35.09
CA VAL A 84 -3.31 13.86 -36.44
C VAL A 84 -3.47 15.05 -37.36
N LEU A 85 -2.39 15.44 -38.03
CA LEU A 85 -2.43 16.55 -38.99
C LEU A 85 -2.86 16.06 -40.38
N LEU A 86 -3.68 16.86 -41.06
CA LEU A 86 -4.12 16.65 -42.43
C LEU A 86 -3.48 17.70 -43.33
N THR A 87 -2.98 17.35 -44.51
CA THR A 87 -2.40 18.34 -45.45
C THR A 87 -2.67 18.01 -46.91
N GLY A 88 -2.85 19.02 -47.76
CA GLY A 88 -2.88 18.84 -49.22
C GLY A 88 -1.51 18.60 -49.87
N GLN A 89 -0.41 18.96 -49.19
CA GLN A 89 0.95 18.80 -49.71
C GLN A 89 1.83 18.08 -48.69
N TYR A 90 2.32 16.92 -49.08
CA TYR A 90 3.23 16.12 -48.27
C TYR A 90 4.68 16.55 -48.50
N SER A 91 5.36 16.91 -47.41
CA SER A 91 6.83 17.01 -47.41
C SER A 91 7.36 16.22 -46.22
N THR A 92 8.49 15.56 -46.40
CA THR A 92 9.15 14.82 -45.32
C THR A 92 9.59 15.75 -44.20
N GLU A 93 9.98 16.99 -44.52
CA GLU A 93 10.41 18.00 -43.56
C GLU A 93 9.25 18.43 -42.64
N SER A 94 8.09 18.76 -43.22
CA SER A 94 6.91 19.17 -42.43
C SER A 94 6.32 18.02 -41.60
N ALA A 95 6.38 16.79 -42.11
CA ALA A 95 5.96 15.61 -41.34
C ALA A 95 6.88 15.35 -40.14
N VAL A 96 8.19 15.48 -40.31
CA VAL A 96 9.16 15.34 -39.20
C VAL A 96 8.95 16.43 -38.16
N GLU A 97 8.74 17.68 -38.58
CA GLU A 97 8.44 18.79 -37.68
C GLU A 97 7.16 18.55 -36.87
N ALA A 98 6.09 18.09 -37.51
CA ALA A 98 4.82 17.77 -36.85
C ALA A 98 4.97 16.71 -35.75
N ILE A 99 5.69 15.61 -36.05
CA ILE A 99 5.95 14.56 -35.07
C ILE A 99 6.82 15.08 -33.91
N GLN A 100 7.83 15.91 -34.18
CA GLN A 100 8.65 16.53 -33.13
C GLN A 100 7.83 17.44 -32.20
N LYS A 101 6.77 18.06 -32.72
CA LYS A 101 5.83 18.90 -31.96
C LYS A 101 4.71 18.13 -31.27
N GLY A 102 4.73 16.80 -31.33
CA GLY A 102 3.80 15.93 -30.59
C GLY A 102 2.59 15.43 -31.39
N ALA A 103 2.60 15.57 -32.73
CA ALA A 103 1.58 14.90 -33.55
C ALA A 103 1.73 13.38 -33.45
N ALA A 104 0.60 12.69 -33.33
CA ALA A 104 0.53 11.24 -33.32
C ALA A 104 0.70 10.63 -34.72
N ASP A 105 0.25 11.34 -35.77
CA ASP A 105 0.38 10.95 -37.17
C ASP A 105 0.20 12.16 -38.11
N TYR A 106 0.51 11.96 -39.39
CA TYR A 106 0.45 13.00 -40.42
C TYR A 106 -0.08 12.41 -41.75
N LEU A 107 -1.28 12.82 -42.16
CA LEU A 107 -2.00 12.26 -43.31
C LEU A 107 -2.15 13.27 -44.46
N THR A 108 -2.10 12.74 -45.69
CA THR A 108 -2.29 13.52 -46.92
C THR A 108 -3.75 13.57 -47.33
N LYS A 109 -4.23 14.72 -47.83
CA LYS A 109 -5.51 14.89 -48.50
C LYS A 109 -5.35 14.47 -49.98
N PRO A 110 -6.29 13.71 -50.58
CA PRO A 110 -7.52 13.19 -49.96
C PRO A 110 -7.21 12.12 -48.91
N VAL A 111 -7.91 12.19 -47.77
CA VAL A 111 -7.66 11.31 -46.62
C VAL A 111 -7.92 9.86 -47.00
N ASP A 112 -6.92 9.01 -46.76
CA ASP A 112 -7.03 7.57 -46.93
C ASP A 112 -7.95 7.00 -45.84
N VAL A 113 -9.16 6.63 -46.26
CA VAL A 113 -10.22 6.10 -45.40
C VAL A 113 -9.74 4.88 -44.62
N GLU A 114 -9.01 3.96 -45.26
CA GLU A 114 -8.56 2.73 -44.59
C GLU A 114 -7.57 3.04 -43.46
N LYS A 115 -6.70 4.03 -43.65
CA LYS A 115 -5.74 4.44 -42.61
C LYS A 115 -6.46 5.09 -41.43
N LEU A 116 -7.42 5.97 -41.72
CA LEU A 116 -8.18 6.66 -40.68
C LEU A 116 -9.03 5.66 -39.86
N GLU A 117 -9.68 4.71 -40.53
CA GLU A 117 -10.46 3.66 -39.88
C GLU A 117 -9.57 2.76 -39.00
N LYS A 118 -8.41 2.32 -39.50
CA LYS A 118 -7.44 1.53 -38.70
C LYS A 118 -6.97 2.28 -37.47
N ARG A 119 -6.74 3.60 -37.56
CA ARG A 119 -6.32 4.41 -36.41
C ARG A 119 -7.42 4.48 -35.35
N VAL A 120 -8.65 4.74 -35.79
CA VAL A 120 -9.83 4.75 -34.90
C VAL A 120 -10.07 3.38 -34.26
N GLU A 121 -9.88 2.29 -35.00
CA GLU A 121 -9.98 0.93 -34.46
C GLU A 121 -8.90 0.61 -33.43
N SER A 122 -7.65 1.07 -33.65
CA SER A 122 -6.59 0.95 -32.66
C SER A 122 -6.93 1.69 -31.37
N LEU A 123 -7.40 2.94 -31.48
CA LEU A 123 -7.81 3.75 -30.33
C LEU A 123 -8.99 3.13 -29.57
N LEU A 124 -9.99 2.61 -30.28
CA LEU A 124 -11.09 1.87 -29.66
C LEU A 124 -10.59 0.61 -28.95
N SER A 125 -9.65 -0.12 -29.55
CA SER A 125 -9.01 -1.29 -28.94
C SER A 125 -8.27 -0.93 -27.66
N ASP A 126 -7.54 0.18 -27.65
CA ASP A 126 -6.76 0.62 -26.50
C ASP A 126 -7.65 1.14 -25.37
N LEU A 127 -8.76 1.83 -25.70
CA LEU A 127 -9.81 2.17 -24.73
C LEU A 127 -10.45 0.92 -24.12
N GLN A 128 -10.77 -0.09 -24.94
CA GLN A 128 -11.34 -1.35 -24.47
C GLN A 128 -10.36 -2.15 -23.61
N LYS A 129 -9.07 -2.19 -23.98
CA LYS A 129 -8.02 -2.83 -23.17
C LYS A 129 -7.85 -2.11 -21.83
N GLY A 130 -7.81 -0.78 -21.83
CA GLY A 130 -7.74 0.01 -20.60
C GLY A 130 -8.92 -0.26 -19.68
N GLN A 131 -10.14 -0.33 -20.22
CA GLN A 131 -11.33 -0.66 -19.42
C GLN A 131 -11.36 -2.09 -18.93
N ARG A 132 -10.95 -3.05 -19.76
CA ARG A 132 -10.88 -4.45 -19.36
C ARG A 132 -9.82 -4.66 -18.28
N CYS A 133 -8.70 -3.94 -18.34
CA CYS A 133 -7.74 -3.87 -17.23
C CYS A 133 -8.41 -3.33 -15.98
N VAL A 134 -9.08 -2.17 -16.02
CA VAL A 134 -9.78 -1.60 -14.85
C VAL A 134 -10.84 -2.56 -14.28
N GLN A 135 -11.61 -3.24 -15.13
CA GLN A 135 -12.63 -4.21 -14.72
C GLN A 135 -12.02 -5.45 -14.06
N LEU A 136 -11.01 -6.06 -14.69
CA LEU A 136 -10.29 -7.22 -14.11
C LEU A 136 -9.60 -6.84 -12.79
N GLU A 137 -9.10 -5.61 -12.69
CA GLU A 137 -8.51 -5.07 -11.47
C GLU A 137 -9.55 -4.85 -10.37
N GLN A 138 -10.75 -4.38 -10.71
CA GLN A 138 -11.87 -4.27 -9.76
C GLN A 138 -12.35 -5.64 -9.30
N GLU A 139 -12.53 -6.60 -10.21
CA GLU A 139 -12.89 -7.98 -9.87
C GLU A 139 -11.84 -8.63 -8.96
N LEU A 140 -10.55 -8.41 -9.21
CA LEU A 140 -9.48 -8.90 -8.35
C LEU A 140 -9.55 -8.25 -6.96
N LEU A 141 -9.83 -6.94 -6.89
CA LEU A 141 -9.95 -6.20 -5.64
C LEU A 141 -11.18 -6.61 -4.81
N GLU A 142 -12.29 -6.96 -5.46
CA GLU A 142 -13.49 -7.50 -4.82
C GLU A 142 -13.27 -8.94 -4.34
N ASN A 143 -12.64 -9.79 -5.16
CA ASN A 143 -12.34 -11.18 -4.81
C ASN A 143 -11.24 -11.31 -3.74
N SER A 144 -10.36 -10.31 -3.61
CA SER A 144 -9.25 -10.28 -2.65
C SER A 144 -9.58 -9.53 -1.34
N GLN A 145 -10.86 -9.18 -1.15
CA GLN A 145 -11.36 -8.60 0.10
C GLN A 145 -12.00 -9.67 0.98
N PHE A 146 -11.42 -9.89 2.15
CA PHE A 146 -12.00 -10.74 3.18
C PHE A 146 -12.35 -9.90 4.41
N ALA A 147 -13.65 -9.63 4.61
CA ALA A 147 -14.15 -8.84 5.75
C ALA A 147 -13.42 -7.47 5.91
N SER A 148 -13.19 -6.78 4.80
CA SER A 148 -12.43 -5.51 4.70
C SER A 148 -10.91 -5.63 4.84
N ILE A 149 -10.37 -6.85 4.94
CA ILE A 149 -8.93 -7.11 4.85
C ILE A 149 -8.59 -7.37 3.39
N VAL A 150 -7.58 -6.67 2.89
CA VAL A 150 -7.10 -6.79 1.51
C VAL A 150 -5.84 -7.65 1.48
N GLY A 151 -5.82 -8.68 0.64
CA GLY A 151 -4.65 -9.52 0.42
C GLY A 151 -4.94 -10.73 -0.45
N HIS A 152 -3.93 -11.18 -1.20
CA HIS A 152 -3.97 -12.35 -2.08
C HIS A 152 -2.70 -13.21 -1.99
N SER A 153 -1.67 -12.76 -1.27
CA SER A 153 -0.47 -13.55 -1.00
C SER A 153 -0.81 -14.87 -0.29
N ALA A 154 0.00 -15.91 -0.51
CA ALA A 154 -0.19 -17.21 0.11
C ALA A 154 -0.29 -17.13 1.64
N ALA A 155 0.53 -16.27 2.26
CA ALA A 155 0.51 -16.03 3.70
C ALA A 155 -0.83 -15.44 4.17
N MET A 156 -1.42 -14.50 3.43
CA MET A 156 -2.73 -13.92 3.76
C MET A 156 -3.88 -14.90 3.51
N LEU A 157 -3.81 -15.70 2.44
CA LEU A 157 -4.79 -16.75 2.19
C LEU A 157 -4.83 -17.80 3.31
N GLU A 158 -3.67 -18.15 3.87
CA GLU A 158 -3.61 -19.01 5.06
C GLU A 158 -4.28 -18.36 6.27
N VAL A 159 -4.03 -17.06 6.52
CA VAL A 159 -4.70 -16.31 7.59
C VAL A 159 -6.21 -16.31 7.39
N PHE A 160 -6.70 -16.04 6.19
CA PHE A 160 -8.14 -16.06 5.89
C PHE A 160 -8.75 -17.44 6.11
N HIS A 161 -8.06 -18.51 5.68
CA HIS A 161 -8.49 -19.88 5.90
C HIS A 161 -8.57 -20.21 7.40
N ARG A 162 -7.56 -19.83 8.18
CA ARG A 162 -7.55 -20.00 9.64
C ARG A 162 -8.71 -19.23 10.29
N ILE A 163 -8.93 -17.97 9.94
CA ILE A 163 -10.04 -17.17 10.48
C ILE A 163 -11.38 -17.85 10.20
N ARG A 164 -11.63 -18.32 8.96
CA ARG A 164 -12.88 -19.02 8.60
C ARG A 164 -13.12 -20.29 9.42
N ARG A 165 -12.06 -21.05 9.72
CA ARG A 165 -12.16 -22.28 10.52
C ARG A 165 -12.36 -22.02 12.01
N VAL A 166 -11.72 -20.96 12.52
CA VAL A 166 -11.73 -20.63 13.96
C VAL A 166 -12.99 -19.86 14.35
N ALA A 167 -13.47 -18.95 13.51
CA ALA A 167 -14.56 -18.02 13.82
C ALA A 167 -15.85 -18.69 14.37
N PRO A 168 -16.33 -19.84 13.84
CA PRO A 168 -17.55 -20.46 14.34
C PRO A 168 -17.45 -21.05 15.76
N HIS A 169 -16.23 -21.35 16.22
CA HIS A 169 -16.02 -22.20 17.40
C HIS A 169 -15.27 -21.51 18.54
N PHE A 170 -14.61 -20.38 18.30
CA PHE A 170 -13.74 -19.82 19.32
C PHE A 170 -14.48 -19.28 20.55
N ARG A 171 -13.86 -19.51 21.70
CA ARG A 171 -14.11 -18.77 22.94
C ARG A 171 -13.04 -17.73 23.19
N THR A 172 -11.79 -18.11 22.92
CA THR A 172 -10.61 -17.24 23.04
C THR A 172 -9.72 -17.42 21.81
N VAL A 173 -9.22 -16.32 21.24
CA VAL A 173 -8.20 -16.33 20.17
C VAL A 173 -7.14 -15.30 20.47
N LEU A 174 -5.87 -15.66 20.25
CA LEU A 174 -4.74 -14.75 20.31
C LEU A 174 -4.29 -14.36 18.89
N LEU A 175 -4.38 -13.08 18.59
CA LEU A 175 -3.84 -12.45 17.39
C LEU A 175 -2.43 -11.92 17.67
N THR A 176 -1.46 -12.39 16.90
CA THR A 176 -0.06 -11.93 17.03
C THR A 176 0.43 -11.34 15.73
N GLY A 177 1.38 -10.42 15.81
CA GLY A 177 2.00 -9.78 14.66
C GLY A 177 2.40 -8.36 14.99
N GLU A 178 3.29 -7.80 14.17
CA GLU A 178 3.84 -6.45 14.36
C GLU A 178 2.75 -5.36 14.42
N THR A 179 3.13 -4.18 14.87
CA THR A 179 2.24 -3.02 14.86
C THR A 179 1.87 -2.65 13.43
N GLY A 180 0.59 -2.38 13.17
CA GLY A 180 0.11 -1.95 11.86
C GLY A 180 -0.11 -3.05 10.81
N VAL A 181 -0.06 -4.35 11.17
CA VAL A 181 -0.33 -5.45 10.22
C VAL A 181 -1.83 -5.72 9.95
N GLY A 182 -2.73 -5.10 10.73
CA GLY A 182 -4.19 -5.27 10.59
C GLY A 182 -4.84 -6.21 11.61
N LYS A 183 -4.29 -6.35 12.83
CA LYS A 183 -4.85 -7.21 13.89
C LYS A 183 -6.31 -6.87 14.24
N GLU A 184 -6.66 -5.59 14.29
CA GLU A 184 -8.02 -5.14 14.55
C GLU A 184 -9.01 -5.59 13.45
N LEU A 185 -8.61 -5.51 12.18
CA LEU A 185 -9.43 -5.99 11.06
C LEU A 185 -9.64 -7.51 11.13
N ALA A 186 -8.60 -8.27 11.50
CA ALA A 186 -8.73 -9.71 11.74
C ALA A 186 -9.67 -10.03 12.91
N ALA A 187 -9.65 -9.23 13.98
CA ALA A 187 -10.59 -9.38 15.10
C ALA A 187 -12.04 -9.11 14.67
N ARG A 188 -12.27 -8.05 13.89
CA ARG A 188 -13.59 -7.74 13.32
C ARG A 188 -14.08 -8.86 12.41
N ALA A 189 -13.19 -9.44 11.60
CA ALA A 189 -13.50 -10.59 10.74
C ALA A 189 -13.91 -11.84 11.56
N LEU A 190 -13.16 -12.16 12.62
CA LEU A 190 -13.49 -13.24 13.55
C LEU A 190 -14.86 -13.05 14.18
N HIS A 191 -15.15 -11.85 14.69
CA HIS A 191 -16.45 -11.54 15.29
C HIS A 191 -17.61 -11.68 14.28
N LYS A 192 -17.47 -11.09 13.09
CA LYS A 192 -18.50 -11.13 12.03
C LYS A 192 -18.85 -12.55 11.59
N LEU A 193 -17.87 -13.46 11.59
CA LEU A 193 -18.05 -14.87 11.20
C LEU A 193 -18.36 -15.79 12.39
N SER A 194 -18.46 -15.23 13.60
CA SER A 194 -18.79 -16.00 14.81
C SER A 194 -20.29 -16.10 15.06
N PRO A 195 -20.75 -17.05 15.89
CA PRO A 195 -22.15 -17.11 16.31
C PRO A 195 -22.61 -15.91 17.16
N ALA A 196 -21.69 -15.07 17.63
CA ALA A 196 -21.98 -13.85 18.39
C ALA A 196 -21.91 -12.58 17.53
N CYS A 197 -21.98 -12.69 16.19
CA CYS A 197 -21.97 -11.55 15.27
C CYS A 197 -23.16 -10.58 15.46
N SER A 198 -24.25 -11.04 16.08
CA SER A 198 -25.40 -10.19 16.43
C SER A 198 -25.21 -9.43 17.75
N GLY A 199 -24.24 -9.83 18.57
CA GLY A 199 -23.88 -9.16 19.80
C GLY A 199 -22.88 -8.01 19.58
N PRO A 200 -22.60 -7.21 20.61
CA PRO A 200 -21.65 -6.10 20.50
C PRO A 200 -20.20 -6.59 20.34
N LEU A 201 -19.42 -5.90 19.51
CA LEU A 201 -17.97 -5.98 19.50
C LEU A 201 -17.42 -4.79 20.30
N VAL A 202 -16.97 -5.03 21.51
CA VAL A 202 -16.39 -3.99 22.37
C VAL A 202 -14.87 -4.10 22.34
N THR A 203 -14.20 -3.00 22.01
CA THR A 203 -12.74 -2.93 21.89
C THR A 203 -12.15 -2.17 23.08
N CYS A 204 -11.06 -2.67 23.64
CA CYS A 204 -10.30 -2.03 24.70
C CYS A 204 -8.82 -2.09 24.34
N ASN A 205 -8.18 -0.92 24.26
CA ASN A 205 -6.74 -0.84 24.09
C ASN A 205 -6.07 -0.79 25.47
N CYS A 206 -5.39 -1.86 25.85
CA CYS A 206 -4.76 -2.00 27.16
C CYS A 206 -3.55 -1.07 27.35
N SER A 207 -2.97 -0.53 26.27
CA SER A 207 -1.85 0.42 26.35
C SER A 207 -2.30 1.86 26.59
N ALA A 208 -3.54 2.20 26.27
CA ALA A 208 -4.05 3.57 26.30
C ALA A 208 -4.65 3.96 27.66
N VAL A 209 -4.89 2.99 28.55
CA VAL A 209 -5.53 3.24 29.84
C VAL A 209 -4.46 3.35 30.92
N VAL A 210 -4.54 4.43 31.71
CA VAL A 210 -3.71 4.58 32.91
C VAL A 210 -3.97 3.40 33.84
N GLU A 211 -2.93 2.79 34.39
CA GLU A 211 -3.02 1.54 35.18
C GLU A 211 -4.09 1.61 36.28
N THR A 212 -4.23 2.77 36.94
CA THR A 212 -5.22 3.03 38.00
C THR A 212 -6.67 3.03 37.51
N LEU A 213 -6.91 3.31 36.23
CA LEU A 213 -8.24 3.35 35.61
C LEU A 213 -8.53 2.09 34.77
N ALA A 214 -7.50 1.35 34.36
CA ALA A 214 -7.62 0.15 33.54
C ALA A 214 -8.56 -0.89 34.15
N GLU A 215 -8.49 -1.07 35.47
CA GLU A 215 -9.38 -1.98 36.19
C GLU A 215 -10.85 -1.57 36.10
N SER A 216 -11.11 -0.28 36.34
CA SER A 216 -12.45 0.30 36.26
C SER A 216 -13.01 0.25 34.83
N GLU A 217 -12.18 0.44 33.80
CA GLU A 217 -12.65 0.35 32.42
C GLU A 217 -12.98 -1.08 32.00
N LEU A 218 -12.13 -2.05 32.36
CA LEU A 218 -12.35 -3.45 31.98
C LEU A 218 -13.52 -4.08 32.74
N PHE A 219 -13.57 -3.90 34.06
CA PHE A 219 -14.51 -4.61 34.95
C PHE A 219 -15.67 -3.74 35.45
N GLY A 220 -15.59 -2.42 35.32
CA GLY A 220 -16.58 -1.49 35.87
C GLY A 220 -16.35 -1.25 37.38
N HIS A 221 -17.01 -0.23 37.91
CA HIS A 221 -16.95 0.10 39.34
C HIS A 221 -18.31 0.44 39.90
N VAL A 222 -18.46 0.30 41.21
CA VAL A 222 -19.60 0.83 41.97
C VAL A 222 -19.27 2.23 42.51
N LYS A 223 -20.30 3.03 42.75
CA LYS A 223 -20.17 4.33 43.41
C LYS A 223 -19.38 4.20 44.72
N GLY A 224 -18.38 5.05 44.90
CA GLY A 224 -17.52 5.07 46.08
C GLY A 224 -16.37 4.06 46.08
N ALA A 225 -16.12 3.34 44.98
CA ALA A 225 -15.02 2.37 44.89
C ALA A 225 -13.62 3.01 45.01
N PHE A 226 -13.45 4.26 44.59
CA PHE A 226 -12.22 5.05 44.72
C PHE A 226 -12.54 6.55 44.72
N THR A 227 -11.56 7.39 45.03
CA THR A 227 -11.71 8.85 45.01
C THR A 227 -12.03 9.32 43.58
N GLY A 228 -13.25 9.81 43.36
CA GLY A 228 -13.76 10.20 42.03
C GLY A 228 -14.82 9.26 41.43
N ALA A 229 -15.11 8.11 42.07
CA ALA A 229 -16.19 7.21 41.67
C ALA A 229 -17.57 7.75 42.09
N VAL A 230 -18.05 8.79 41.40
CA VAL A 230 -19.31 9.50 41.74
C VAL A 230 -20.56 8.67 41.43
N GLN A 231 -20.47 7.75 40.47
CA GLN A 231 -21.57 6.90 40.01
C GLN A 231 -21.07 5.50 39.65
N ASP A 232 -21.99 4.55 39.51
CA ASP A 232 -21.69 3.22 38.99
C ASP A 232 -21.32 3.29 37.50
N ARG A 233 -20.31 2.52 37.08
CA ARG A 233 -19.89 2.41 35.68
C ARG A 233 -19.87 0.95 35.23
N VAL A 234 -20.39 0.73 34.03
CA VAL A 234 -20.35 -0.57 33.34
C VAL A 234 -18.97 -0.74 32.70
N GLY A 235 -18.36 -1.92 32.90
CA GLY A 235 -17.07 -2.25 32.31
C GLY A 235 -17.19 -2.86 30.91
N VAL A 236 -16.06 -2.96 30.21
CA VAL A 236 -15.96 -3.56 28.87
C VAL A 236 -16.56 -4.96 28.81
N PHE A 237 -16.27 -5.83 29.79
CA PHE A 237 -16.80 -7.20 29.79
C PHE A 237 -18.31 -7.28 29.98
N GLU A 238 -18.88 -6.40 30.81
CA GLU A 238 -20.33 -6.33 31.02
C GLU A 238 -21.02 -5.74 29.79
N ALA A 239 -20.45 -4.71 29.18
CA ALA A 239 -20.94 -4.11 27.94
C ALA A 239 -20.89 -5.08 26.74
N ALA A 240 -19.95 -6.03 26.75
CA ALA A 240 -19.77 -7.01 25.69
C ALA A 240 -20.59 -8.31 25.86
N HIS A 241 -21.47 -8.39 26.85
CA HIS A 241 -22.24 -9.59 27.14
C HIS A 241 -23.00 -10.10 25.90
N LYS A 242 -22.93 -11.41 25.65
CA LYS A 242 -23.40 -12.13 24.43
C LYS A 242 -22.69 -11.73 23.14
N GLY A 243 -21.62 -10.95 23.22
CA GLY A 243 -20.84 -10.44 22.11
C GLY A 243 -19.39 -10.90 22.13
N THR A 244 -18.49 -10.00 21.76
CA THR A 244 -17.05 -10.23 21.70
C THR A 244 -16.28 -9.04 22.26
N VAL A 245 -15.26 -9.33 23.06
CA VAL A 245 -14.29 -8.35 23.57
C VAL A 245 -13.01 -8.47 22.76
N LEU A 246 -12.54 -7.36 22.19
CA LEU A 246 -11.18 -7.24 21.66
C LEU A 246 -10.30 -6.54 22.71
N LEU A 247 -9.32 -7.26 23.23
CA LEU A 247 -8.26 -6.73 24.08
C LEU A 247 -7.03 -6.48 23.23
N ASP A 248 -6.83 -5.24 22.80
CA ASP A 248 -5.64 -4.85 22.03
C ASP A 248 -4.48 -4.54 22.97
N GLU A 249 -3.28 -4.95 22.57
CA GLU A 249 -2.05 -4.90 23.36
C GLU A 249 -2.14 -5.54 24.75
N VAL A 250 -2.65 -6.78 24.81
CA VAL A 250 -2.81 -7.55 26.07
C VAL A 250 -1.52 -7.71 26.88
N GLY A 251 -0.36 -7.63 26.21
CA GLY A 251 0.96 -7.67 26.85
C GLY A 251 1.30 -6.44 27.70
N GLU A 252 0.50 -5.38 27.68
CA GLU A 252 0.67 -4.20 28.55
C GLU A 252 -0.07 -4.33 29.89
N LEU A 253 -0.89 -5.37 30.08
CA LEU A 253 -1.62 -5.57 31.33
C LEU A 253 -0.65 -5.85 32.49
N SER A 254 -0.90 -5.21 33.63
CA SER A 254 -0.20 -5.51 34.88
C SER A 254 -0.54 -6.91 35.40
N LEU A 255 0.33 -7.48 36.24
CA LEU A 255 0.16 -8.86 36.75
C LEU A 255 -1.15 -9.03 37.54
N SER A 256 -1.61 -8.00 38.25
CA SER A 256 -2.88 -8.02 38.98
C SER A 256 -4.08 -8.10 38.03
N MET A 257 -4.03 -7.36 36.91
CA MET A 257 -5.04 -7.38 35.86
C MET A 257 -5.05 -8.72 35.12
N GLN A 258 -3.88 -9.30 34.87
CA GLN A 258 -3.74 -10.62 34.27
C GLN A 258 -4.45 -11.70 35.11
N THR A 259 -4.35 -11.65 36.45
CA THR A 259 -5.08 -12.57 37.34
C THR A 259 -6.60 -12.41 37.22
N LYS A 260 -7.11 -11.18 37.10
CA LYS A 260 -8.56 -10.95 36.94
C LYS A 260 -9.03 -11.39 35.55
N LEU A 261 -8.25 -11.12 34.51
CA LEU A 261 -8.54 -11.58 33.16
C LEU A 261 -8.62 -13.12 33.08
N LEU A 262 -7.69 -13.82 33.75
CA LEU A 262 -7.72 -15.28 33.81
C LEU A 262 -9.05 -15.81 34.39
N ARG A 263 -9.56 -15.19 35.47
CA ARG A 263 -10.86 -15.56 36.05
C ARG A 263 -12.02 -15.36 35.07
N VAL A 264 -12.01 -14.28 34.28
CA VAL A 264 -13.03 -14.09 33.23
C VAL A 264 -12.95 -15.20 32.18
N LEU A 265 -11.74 -15.56 31.74
CA LEU A 265 -11.54 -16.59 30.73
C LEU A 265 -11.84 -18.02 31.21
N GLN A 266 -11.75 -18.26 32.52
CA GLN A 266 -12.01 -19.57 33.13
C GLN A 266 -13.47 -19.71 33.57
N ASP A 267 -13.95 -18.77 34.38
CA ASP A 267 -15.21 -18.89 35.11
C ASP A 267 -16.36 -18.12 34.47
N GLN A 268 -16.07 -17.29 33.46
CA GLN A 268 -17.01 -16.34 32.86
C GLN A 268 -17.60 -15.37 33.89
N GLN A 269 -16.85 -15.06 34.95
CA GLN A 269 -17.29 -14.16 36.01
C GLN A 269 -16.45 -12.89 36.04
N ILE A 270 -17.14 -11.76 36.25
CA ILE A 270 -16.52 -10.47 36.52
C ILE A 270 -16.94 -9.97 37.89
N GLN A 271 -16.06 -9.17 38.50
CA GLN A 271 -16.31 -8.51 39.77
C GLN A 271 -15.99 -7.03 39.60
N LYS A 272 -16.96 -6.16 39.89
CA LYS A 272 -16.76 -4.70 39.80
C LYS A 272 -15.81 -4.24 40.89
N VAL A 273 -15.01 -3.22 40.60
CA VAL A 273 -14.16 -2.56 41.60
C VAL A 273 -15.05 -2.04 42.74
N GLY A 274 -14.69 -2.39 43.98
CA GLY A 274 -15.45 -2.00 45.18
C GLY A 274 -16.68 -2.84 45.48
N SER A 275 -17.00 -3.87 44.67
CA SER A 275 -18.12 -4.78 44.93
C SER A 275 -17.62 -6.20 45.25
N PRO A 276 -18.14 -6.88 46.29
CA PRO A 276 -17.85 -8.29 46.55
C PRO A 276 -18.67 -9.23 45.65
N VAL A 277 -19.59 -8.71 44.84
CA VAL A 277 -20.54 -9.53 44.08
C VAL A 277 -19.97 -9.87 42.70
N SER A 278 -19.82 -11.17 42.43
CA SER A 278 -19.49 -11.68 41.09
C SER A 278 -20.72 -11.72 40.19
N ARG A 279 -20.55 -11.39 38.91
CA ARG A 279 -21.57 -11.45 37.86
C ARG A 279 -21.12 -12.36 36.73
N GLN A 280 -22.02 -13.21 36.26
CA GLN A 280 -21.80 -14.08 35.09
C GLN A 280 -21.89 -13.29 33.78
N VAL A 281 -20.94 -13.52 32.87
CA VAL A 281 -20.84 -12.89 31.55
C VAL A 281 -20.48 -13.91 30.47
N ASP A 282 -21.38 -14.12 29.52
CA ASP A 282 -21.08 -14.90 28.31
C ASP A 282 -20.40 -13.99 27.27
N VAL A 283 -19.09 -14.09 27.14
CA VAL A 283 -18.29 -13.29 26.20
C VAL A 283 -17.29 -14.16 25.45
N ARG A 284 -17.02 -13.81 24.20
CA ARG A 284 -15.85 -14.30 23.46
C ARG A 284 -14.72 -13.29 23.58
N VAL A 285 -13.49 -13.74 23.71
CA VAL A 285 -12.33 -12.86 23.87
C VAL A 285 -11.39 -13.02 22.69
N ILE A 286 -11.04 -11.91 22.05
CA ILE A 286 -9.97 -11.82 21.07
C ILE A 286 -8.89 -10.98 21.73
N ALA A 287 -7.73 -11.57 22.02
CA ALA A 287 -6.58 -10.84 22.52
C ALA A 287 -5.64 -10.54 21.34
N ALA A 288 -5.04 -9.36 21.31
CA ALA A 288 -4.06 -8.98 20.30
C ALA A 288 -2.79 -8.42 20.95
N THR A 289 -1.63 -8.69 20.36
CA THR A 289 -0.38 -8.06 20.79
C THR A 289 0.69 -8.09 19.69
N HIS A 290 1.60 -7.11 19.73
CA HIS A 290 2.84 -7.14 18.96
C HIS A 290 4.04 -7.72 19.72
N ARG A 291 3.91 -7.93 21.04
CA ARG A 291 4.99 -8.44 21.88
C ARG A 291 5.07 -9.97 21.83
N ASP A 292 6.26 -10.47 22.13
CA ASP A 292 6.50 -11.90 22.35
C ASP A 292 6.08 -12.26 23.79
N LEU A 293 4.88 -12.84 23.93
CA LEU A 293 4.36 -13.23 25.24
C LEU A 293 5.17 -14.38 25.87
N GLU A 294 5.78 -15.27 25.09
CA GLU A 294 6.61 -16.37 25.61
C GLU A 294 7.86 -15.79 26.28
N ALA A 295 8.52 -14.84 25.62
CA ALA A 295 9.64 -14.12 26.21
C ALA A 295 9.22 -13.32 27.46
N MET A 296 8.00 -12.77 27.50
CA MET A 296 7.49 -12.08 28.69
C MET A 296 7.19 -13.01 29.87
N VAL A 297 6.75 -14.24 29.59
CA VAL A 297 6.57 -15.29 30.62
C VAL A 297 7.93 -15.65 31.24
N ASN A 298 8.95 -15.88 30.41
CA ASN A 298 10.30 -16.18 30.89
C ASN A 298 10.88 -15.05 31.76
N ASN A 299 10.50 -13.80 31.48
CA ASN A 299 10.91 -12.62 32.24
C ASN A 299 9.95 -12.27 33.40
N GLN A 300 9.00 -13.13 33.77
CA GLN A 300 8.00 -12.91 34.84
C GLN A 300 7.14 -11.64 34.68
N ARG A 301 7.05 -11.10 33.46
CA ARG A 301 6.20 -9.94 33.14
C ARG A 301 4.81 -10.34 32.65
N PHE A 302 4.64 -11.60 32.31
CA PHE A 302 3.35 -12.17 31.91
C PHE A 302 3.16 -13.51 32.61
N ARG A 303 1.93 -13.79 33.07
CA ARG A 303 1.65 -15.04 33.77
C ARG A 303 1.54 -16.20 32.78
N GLU A 304 2.20 -17.29 33.12
CA GLU A 304 2.22 -18.53 32.34
C GLU A 304 0.82 -19.13 32.16
N ASP A 305 0.01 -19.17 33.23
CA ASP A 305 -1.35 -19.70 33.21
C ASP A 305 -2.28 -18.93 32.26
N LEU A 306 -2.18 -17.60 32.25
CA LEU A 306 -2.91 -16.74 31.33
C LEU A 306 -2.44 -16.92 29.89
N PHE A 307 -1.12 -17.04 29.67
CA PHE A 307 -0.57 -17.26 28.34
C PHE A 307 -1.17 -18.51 27.70
N TYR A 308 -1.12 -19.66 28.39
CA TYR A 308 -1.69 -20.90 27.88
C TYR A 308 -3.21 -20.84 27.65
N ARG A 309 -3.93 -20.05 28.46
CA ARG A 309 -5.38 -19.87 28.27
C ARG A 309 -5.71 -19.00 27.05
N LEU A 310 -4.88 -18.01 26.74
CA LEU A 310 -5.02 -17.14 25.56
C LEU A 310 -4.53 -17.82 24.28
N SER A 311 -3.44 -18.59 24.34
CA SER A 311 -2.75 -19.14 23.17
C SER A 311 -3.35 -20.46 22.63
N MET A 312 -4.47 -20.94 23.20
CA MET A 312 -5.15 -22.15 22.73
C MET A 312 -5.41 -22.13 21.22
N VAL A 313 -5.75 -20.97 20.67
CA VAL A 313 -5.82 -20.74 19.22
C VAL A 313 -5.08 -19.45 18.90
N GLN A 314 -3.97 -19.57 18.18
CA GLN A 314 -3.15 -18.44 17.76
C GLN A 314 -3.22 -18.21 16.24
N ILE A 315 -3.46 -16.97 15.84
CA ILE A 315 -3.39 -16.52 14.45
C ILE A 315 -2.30 -15.45 14.37
N LYS A 316 -1.21 -15.77 13.65
CA LYS A 316 -0.11 -14.85 13.39
C LYS A 316 -0.35 -14.13 12.07
N LEU A 317 -0.40 -12.81 12.10
CA LEU A 317 -0.51 -11.97 10.91
C LEU A 317 0.90 -11.66 10.38
N PRO A 318 1.16 -11.88 9.07
CA PRO A 318 2.46 -11.60 8.48
C PRO A 318 2.71 -10.09 8.36
N ALA A 319 3.98 -9.71 8.60
CA ALA A 319 4.46 -8.35 8.34
C ALA A 319 4.39 -8.04 6.83
N LEU A 320 4.19 -6.77 6.46
CA LEU A 320 4.10 -6.35 5.07
C LEU A 320 5.38 -6.71 4.27
N ALA A 321 6.54 -6.66 4.93
CA ALA A 321 7.82 -7.11 4.35
C ALA A 321 7.81 -8.58 3.89
N GLN A 322 7.01 -9.44 4.53
CA GLN A 322 6.88 -10.87 4.21
C GLN A 322 5.81 -11.14 3.13
N ARG A 323 5.01 -10.13 2.76
CA ARG A 323 3.93 -10.20 1.77
C ARG A 323 3.94 -9.01 0.81
N LYS A 324 5.12 -8.67 0.28
CA LYS A 324 5.28 -7.58 -0.69
C LYS A 324 4.45 -7.77 -1.96
N GLU A 325 4.05 -9.00 -2.28
CA GLU A 325 3.11 -9.32 -3.35
C GLU A 325 1.76 -8.61 -3.18
N ASP A 326 1.31 -8.37 -1.94
CA ASP A 326 0.05 -7.66 -1.66
C ASP A 326 0.15 -6.14 -1.84
N LEU A 327 1.35 -5.60 -2.01
CA LEU A 327 1.59 -4.16 -2.03
C LEU A 327 0.87 -3.43 -3.18
N PRO A 328 0.91 -3.90 -4.45
CA PRO A 328 0.15 -3.25 -5.53
C PRO A 328 -1.36 -3.26 -5.28
N LEU A 329 -1.88 -4.31 -4.63
CA LEU A 329 -3.30 -4.41 -4.31
C LEU A 329 -3.69 -3.42 -3.20
N LEU A 330 -2.85 -3.31 -2.16
CA LEU A 330 -3.02 -2.34 -1.09
C LEU A 330 -2.92 -0.90 -1.59
N GLU A 331 -1.95 -0.61 -2.46
CA GLU A 331 -1.80 0.70 -3.12
C GLU A 331 -3.10 1.12 -3.81
N ARG A 332 -3.64 0.25 -4.66
CA ARG A 332 -4.89 0.50 -5.39
C ARG A 332 -6.07 0.72 -4.45
N TYR A 333 -6.18 -0.12 -3.43
CA TYR A 333 -7.25 0.00 -2.44
C TYR A 333 -7.21 1.34 -1.72
N PHE A 334 -6.04 1.76 -1.23
CA PHE A 334 -5.88 3.02 -0.51
C PHE A 334 -6.03 4.23 -1.44
N ILE A 335 -5.44 4.22 -2.64
CA ILE A 335 -5.57 5.31 -3.60
C ILE A 335 -7.05 5.51 -3.96
N LYS A 336 -7.79 4.44 -4.28
CA LYS A 336 -9.22 4.53 -4.57
C LYS A 336 -9.99 5.11 -3.38
N ARG A 337 -9.77 4.57 -2.18
CA ARG A 337 -10.45 5.01 -0.95
C ARG A 337 -10.18 6.49 -0.66
N PHE A 338 -8.94 6.95 -0.78
CA PHE A 338 -8.58 8.33 -0.47
C PHE A 338 -8.96 9.30 -1.59
N ALA A 339 -8.90 8.89 -2.87
CA ALA A 339 -9.41 9.69 -3.98
C ALA A 339 -10.90 9.97 -3.83
N GLU A 340 -11.70 8.95 -3.49
CA GLU A 340 -13.13 9.10 -3.19
C GLU A 340 -13.36 9.97 -1.95
N GLN A 341 -12.59 9.77 -0.88
CA GLN A 341 -12.71 10.54 0.37
C GLN A 341 -12.39 12.04 0.19
N TYR A 342 -11.39 12.37 -0.64
CA TYR A 342 -10.96 13.75 -0.87
C TYR A 342 -11.62 14.40 -2.09
N GLY A 343 -12.39 13.65 -2.89
CA GLY A 343 -13.01 14.14 -4.11
C GLY A 343 -12.00 14.53 -5.20
N LYS A 344 -10.84 13.86 -5.25
CA LYS A 344 -9.76 14.15 -6.20
C LYS A 344 -9.73 13.14 -7.35
N PRO A 345 -9.36 13.54 -8.58
CA PRO A 345 -9.31 12.66 -9.76
C PRO A 345 -8.07 11.75 -9.80
N VAL A 346 -7.56 11.30 -8.65
CA VAL A 346 -6.37 10.44 -8.60
C VAL A 346 -6.76 9.02 -9.01
N ARG A 347 -6.22 8.53 -10.13
CA ARG A 347 -6.56 7.24 -10.73
C ARG A 347 -5.51 6.15 -10.49
N GLY A 348 -4.29 6.53 -10.11
CA GLY A 348 -3.24 5.55 -9.90
C GLY A 348 -1.88 6.14 -9.57
N ILE A 349 -0.87 5.29 -9.67
CA ILE A 349 0.52 5.56 -9.33
C ILE A 349 1.43 5.12 -10.47
N THR A 350 2.48 5.89 -10.75
CA THR A 350 3.43 5.56 -11.82
C THR A 350 4.29 4.34 -11.46
N ARG A 351 4.71 3.56 -12.46
CA ARG A 351 5.57 2.37 -12.24
C ARG A 351 6.86 2.69 -11.47
N ARG A 352 7.43 3.88 -11.69
CA ARG A 352 8.63 4.34 -10.98
C ARG A 352 8.36 4.61 -9.50
N ALA A 353 7.21 5.19 -9.15
CA ALA A 353 6.80 5.36 -7.76
C ALA A 353 6.50 4.01 -7.10
N GLN A 354 5.81 3.08 -7.77
CA GLN A 354 5.59 1.72 -7.26
C GLN A 354 6.89 0.96 -6.98
N ALA A 355 7.89 1.10 -7.87
CA ALA A 355 9.20 0.48 -7.67
C ALA A 355 9.91 1.01 -6.42
N LEU A 356 9.70 2.27 -6.04
CA LEU A 356 10.22 2.83 -4.78
C LEU A 356 9.46 2.28 -3.57
N LEU A 357 8.13 2.25 -3.61
CA LEU A 357 7.31 1.67 -2.55
C LEU A 357 7.64 0.19 -2.30
N ALA A 358 7.89 -0.59 -3.36
CA ALA A 358 8.28 -1.99 -3.25
C ALA A 358 9.67 -2.21 -2.61
N ARG A 359 10.58 -1.25 -2.71
CA ARG A 359 11.93 -1.33 -2.11
C ARG A 359 11.90 -1.13 -0.61
N HIS A 360 11.01 -0.25 -0.13
CA HIS A 360 10.90 0.05 1.28
C HIS A 360 10.56 -1.20 2.13
N CYS A 361 11.04 -1.24 3.37
CA CYS A 361 10.82 -2.36 4.29
C CYS A 361 9.48 -2.28 5.01
N TRP A 362 8.88 -1.09 5.10
CA TRP A 362 7.61 -0.82 5.79
C TRP A 362 7.62 -1.25 7.27
N PRO A 363 8.49 -0.66 8.12
CA PRO A 363 8.54 -0.98 9.54
C PRO A 363 7.22 -0.72 10.28
N GLY A 364 6.40 0.23 9.84
CA GLY A 364 5.05 0.45 10.36
C GLY A 364 3.95 -0.33 9.62
N ASN A 365 4.35 -1.28 8.76
CA ASN A 365 3.49 -2.19 8.02
C ASN A 365 2.39 -1.47 7.21
N VAL A 366 1.16 -2.00 7.21
CA VAL A 366 0.05 -1.47 6.43
C VAL A 366 -0.39 -0.09 6.94
N ARG A 367 -0.24 0.19 8.24
CA ARG A 367 -0.58 1.50 8.81
C ARG A 367 0.33 2.61 8.30
N GLU A 368 1.62 2.33 8.15
CA GLU A 368 2.55 3.28 7.52
C GLU A 368 2.20 3.50 6.05
N LEU A 369 1.94 2.43 5.29
CA LEU A 369 1.53 2.52 3.89
C LEU A 369 0.24 3.34 3.73
N GLU A 370 -0.78 3.10 4.56
CA GLU A 370 -2.03 3.85 4.58
C GLU A 370 -1.79 5.35 4.82
N ASN A 371 -0.93 5.69 5.79
CA ASN A 371 -0.60 7.09 6.10
C ASN A 371 0.13 7.77 4.94
N VAL A 372 1.11 7.08 4.33
CA VAL A 372 1.86 7.60 3.19
C VAL A 372 0.92 7.89 2.03
N LEU A 373 0.15 6.88 1.60
CA LEU A 373 -0.75 7.04 0.45
C LEU A 373 -1.87 8.05 0.73
N GLY A 374 -2.39 8.10 1.96
CA GLY A 374 -3.36 9.12 2.37
C GLY A 374 -2.79 10.54 2.24
N SER A 375 -1.57 10.77 2.75
CA SER A 375 -0.89 12.07 2.63
C SER A 375 -0.60 12.44 1.17
N VAL A 376 -0.14 11.48 0.37
CA VAL A 376 0.19 11.69 -1.04
C VAL A 376 -1.07 12.02 -1.84
N CYS A 377 -2.15 11.25 -1.70
CA CYS A 377 -3.44 11.54 -2.34
C CYS A 377 -4.00 12.91 -1.92
N MET A 378 -3.77 13.34 -0.68
CA MET A 378 -4.19 14.65 -0.20
C MET A 378 -3.41 15.80 -0.87
N MET A 379 -2.11 15.62 -1.13
CA MET A 379 -1.24 16.66 -1.69
C MET A 379 -1.23 16.69 -3.22
N THR A 380 -1.44 15.56 -3.88
CA THR A 380 -1.34 15.43 -5.35
C THR A 380 -2.44 16.23 -6.06
N GLU A 381 -2.09 17.00 -7.08
CA GLU A 381 -3.02 17.74 -7.95
C GLU A 381 -3.25 17.04 -9.30
N SER A 382 -2.33 16.16 -9.71
CA SER A 382 -2.42 15.35 -10.93
C SER A 382 -3.35 14.14 -10.79
N GLU A 383 -3.76 13.57 -11.93
CA GLU A 383 -4.51 12.30 -11.95
C GLU A 383 -3.65 11.08 -11.57
N THR A 384 -2.32 11.21 -11.56
CA THR A 384 -1.40 10.11 -11.25
C THR A 384 -0.33 10.53 -10.25
N ILE A 385 -0.15 9.70 -9.23
CA ILE A 385 0.89 9.86 -8.21
C ILE A 385 2.23 9.49 -8.81
N ASP A 386 3.21 10.36 -8.63
CA ASP A 386 4.55 10.17 -9.14
C ASP A 386 5.62 10.24 -8.02
N VAL A 387 6.88 9.98 -8.38
CA VAL A 387 8.00 9.96 -7.43
C VAL A 387 8.12 11.28 -6.67
N ALA A 388 7.83 12.42 -7.30
CA ALA A 388 7.92 13.73 -6.66
C ALA A 388 6.93 13.92 -5.50
N ASP A 389 5.78 13.23 -5.57
CA ASP A 389 4.73 13.33 -4.56
C ASP A 389 5.03 12.48 -3.32
N LEU A 390 5.96 11.52 -3.42
CA LEU A 390 6.32 10.64 -2.31
C LEU A 390 7.16 11.39 -1.26
N PRO A 391 7.01 11.03 0.04
CA PRO A 391 7.87 11.52 1.10
C PRO A 391 9.37 11.39 0.79
N GLU A 392 10.17 12.33 1.28
CA GLU A 392 11.62 12.39 1.04
C GLU A 392 12.34 11.09 1.45
N TYR A 393 12.01 10.53 2.61
CA TYR A 393 12.59 9.27 3.09
C TYR A 393 12.30 8.03 2.21
N LEU A 394 11.30 8.10 1.31
CA LEU A 394 11.02 7.07 0.31
C LEU A 394 11.68 7.35 -1.05
N ARG A 395 12.01 8.62 -1.32
CA ARG A 395 12.73 9.07 -2.52
C ARG A 395 14.22 8.86 -2.37
N GLU A 396 14.74 9.09 -1.17
CA GLU A 396 16.11 8.80 -0.82
C GLU A 396 16.34 7.30 -0.95
N ARG A 397 17.33 6.92 -1.77
CA ARG A 397 17.92 5.60 -1.59
C ARG A 397 18.38 5.59 -0.13
N PRO A 398 18.15 4.53 0.66
CA PRO A 398 19.14 4.26 1.69
C PRO A 398 20.44 4.29 0.91
N ALA A 399 21.33 5.22 1.25
CA ALA A 399 22.72 5.01 0.96
C ALA A 399 22.91 3.60 1.47
N VAL A 400 23.06 2.64 0.55
CA VAL A 400 23.79 1.45 0.90
C VAL A 400 25.00 2.09 1.51
N GLU A 401 25.17 1.95 2.82
CA GLU A 401 26.48 2.01 3.42
C GLU A 401 27.25 0.88 2.73
N LEU A 402 27.61 1.10 1.46
CA LEU A 402 28.98 1.16 1.10
C LEU A 402 29.56 2.03 2.21
N GLN A 403 30.00 1.39 3.29
CA GLN A 403 31.19 1.79 4.00
C GLN A 403 32.36 1.71 3.00
N GLN A 404 32.22 2.41 1.88
CA GLN A 404 33.25 3.02 1.10
C GLN A 404 33.17 4.43 1.62
N GLU A 405 33.83 4.64 2.75
CA GLU A 405 34.62 5.86 2.83
C GLU A 405 35.41 5.88 1.52
N ASP A 406 34.99 6.72 0.57
CA ASP A 406 35.82 7.20 -0.53
C ASP A 406 36.95 8.09 0.05
N THR A 407 37.62 7.59 1.08
CA THR A 407 39.03 7.85 1.25
C THR A 407 39.71 6.90 0.29
N LEU A 408 40.56 7.43 -0.59
CA LEU A 408 41.47 6.62 -1.40
C LEU A 408 42.42 5.90 -0.44
N LEU A 409 41.95 4.83 0.19
CA LEU A 409 42.74 4.00 1.08
C LEU A 409 43.79 3.32 0.23
N THR A 410 45.03 3.42 0.69
CA THR A 410 46.12 2.63 0.12
C THR A 410 45.80 1.14 0.24
N LEU A 411 46.34 0.34 -0.67
CA LEU A 411 46.09 -1.12 -0.69
C LEU A 411 46.44 -1.77 0.66
N GLU A 412 47.43 -1.24 1.37
CA GLU A 412 47.83 -1.63 2.71
C GLU A 412 46.75 -1.33 3.78
N GLN A 413 46.07 -0.18 3.70
CA GLN A 413 44.98 0.18 4.61
C GLN A 413 43.73 -0.67 4.39
N VAL A 414 43.44 -1.03 3.12
CA VAL A 414 42.36 -1.96 2.78
C VAL A 414 42.66 -3.35 3.35
N GLU A 415 43.88 -3.87 3.12
CA GLU A 415 44.32 -5.16 3.65
C GLU A 415 44.24 -5.20 5.19
N ARG A 416 44.70 -4.14 5.87
CA ARG A 416 44.68 -4.05 7.34
C ARG A 416 43.26 -4.01 7.90
N THR A 417 42.39 -3.18 7.32
CA THR A 417 41.01 -3.02 7.77
C THR A 417 40.21 -4.30 7.57
N HIS A 418 40.39 -4.95 6.41
CA HIS A 418 39.76 -6.23 6.11
C HIS A 418 40.26 -7.34 7.06
N THR A 419 41.56 -7.37 7.34
CA THR A 419 42.16 -8.33 8.29
C THR A 419 41.60 -8.17 9.70
N LEU A 420 41.45 -6.93 10.20
CA LEU A 420 40.87 -6.65 11.51
C LEU A 420 39.40 -7.05 11.61
N ARG A 421 38.61 -6.79 10.55
CA ARG A 421 37.20 -7.19 10.48
C ARG A 421 37.05 -8.72 10.54
N MET A 422 37.90 -9.43 9.80
CA MET A 422 37.95 -10.90 9.83
C MET A 422 38.40 -11.45 11.18
N LEU A 423 39.37 -10.81 11.83
CA LEU A 423 39.81 -11.21 13.18
C LEU A 423 38.67 -11.09 14.20
N LYS A 424 37.86 -10.03 14.09
CA LYS A 424 36.70 -9.79 14.96
C LYS A 424 35.60 -10.80 14.73
N SER A 425 35.33 -11.20 13.48
CA SER A 425 34.29 -12.19 13.16
C SER A 425 34.64 -13.61 13.64
N VAL A 426 35.92 -13.92 13.82
CA VAL A 426 36.38 -15.21 14.37
C VAL A 426 36.80 -15.14 15.84
N GLY A 427 36.40 -14.08 16.56
CA GLY A 427 36.63 -13.94 17.99
C GLY A 427 38.11 -13.84 18.39
N GLY A 428 38.96 -13.27 17.53
CA GLY A 428 40.39 -13.06 17.80
C GLY A 428 41.29 -14.26 17.49
N ASN A 429 40.76 -15.35 16.93
CA ASN A 429 41.56 -16.51 16.55
C ASN A 429 42.40 -16.23 15.29
N LYS A 430 43.67 -15.86 15.48
CA LYS A 430 44.62 -15.49 14.41
C LYS A 430 44.87 -16.61 13.39
N VAL A 431 44.83 -17.88 13.82
CA VAL A 431 45.03 -19.04 12.92
C VAL A 431 43.85 -19.19 11.96
N ARG A 432 42.63 -19.15 12.50
CA ARG A 432 41.41 -19.28 11.71
C ARG A 432 41.16 -18.07 10.81
N ALA A 433 41.59 -16.88 11.24
CA ALA A 433 41.56 -15.68 10.43
C ALA A 433 42.50 -15.79 9.20
N ALA A 434 43.72 -16.33 9.38
CA ALA A 434 44.68 -16.52 8.29
C ALA A 434 44.18 -17.49 7.22
N GLU A 435 43.56 -18.61 7.65
CA GLU A 435 42.96 -19.60 6.76
C GLU A 435 41.81 -19.02 5.93
N LEU A 436 40.89 -18.27 6.56
CA LEU A 436 39.77 -17.64 5.87
C LEU A 436 40.20 -16.52 4.92
N LEU A 437 41.29 -15.82 5.26
CA LEU A 437 41.89 -14.78 4.40
C LEU A 437 42.75 -15.38 3.27
N GLY A 438 43.07 -16.68 3.31
CA GLY A 438 43.93 -17.34 2.32
C GLY A 438 45.39 -16.88 2.35
N VAL A 439 45.88 -16.38 3.49
CA VAL A 439 47.24 -15.84 3.65
C VAL A 439 48.05 -16.62 4.68
N SER A 440 49.39 -16.61 4.56
CA SER A 440 50.27 -17.22 5.56
C SER A 440 50.23 -16.45 6.88
N ARG A 441 50.50 -17.14 8.00
CA ARG A 441 50.56 -16.51 9.34
C ARG A 441 51.54 -15.35 9.37
N ALA A 442 52.73 -15.52 8.80
CA ALA A 442 53.74 -14.46 8.71
C ALA A 442 53.23 -13.21 7.96
N LYS A 443 52.42 -13.39 6.89
CA LYS A 443 51.80 -12.26 6.17
C LYS A 443 50.74 -11.57 7.03
N LEU A 444 49.92 -12.33 7.76
CA LEU A 444 48.91 -11.78 8.67
C LEU A 444 49.54 -10.97 9.81
N TYR A 445 50.62 -11.47 10.44
CA TYR A 445 51.37 -10.75 11.46
C TYR A 445 52.01 -9.45 10.92
N ARG A 446 52.55 -9.52 9.70
CA ARG A 446 53.11 -8.35 9.01
C ARG A 446 52.05 -7.26 8.75
N ILE A 447 50.85 -7.65 8.33
CA ILE A 447 49.72 -6.72 8.12
C ILE A 447 49.26 -6.08 9.44
N LEU A 448 49.30 -6.84 10.55
CA LEU A 448 48.96 -6.32 11.88
C LEU A 448 50.07 -5.47 12.51
N GLY A 449 51.30 -5.53 11.99
CA GLY A 449 52.46 -4.82 12.52
C GLY A 449 53.07 -5.46 13.78
N GLU A 450 52.78 -6.74 14.00
CA GLU A 450 53.31 -7.52 15.13
C GLU A 450 54.47 -8.40 14.63
N SER A 451 55.62 -8.33 15.30
CA SER A 451 56.73 -9.27 15.03
C SER A 451 56.43 -10.60 15.71
N GLU A 452 56.69 -11.73 15.03
CA GLU A 452 56.58 -13.07 15.64
C GLU A 452 57.44 -13.13 16.91
N ALA A 453 56.80 -13.07 18.08
CA ALA A 453 57.46 -13.46 19.31
C ALA A 453 57.68 -14.97 19.23
N CYS A 454 58.93 -15.38 19.06
CA CYS A 454 59.36 -16.76 19.24
C CYS A 454 59.01 -17.22 20.66
N GLU A 455 57.86 -17.89 20.82
CA GLU A 455 57.71 -18.87 21.90
C GLU A 455 58.39 -20.17 21.45
N GLY A 456 59.71 -20.16 21.58
CA GLY A 456 60.49 -21.38 21.65
C GLY A 456 60.15 -22.11 22.94
N THR A 457 59.81 -23.39 22.78
CA THR A 457 59.82 -24.42 23.81
C THR A 457 60.98 -24.29 24.79
N ALA A 458 60.70 -24.21 26.08
CA ALA A 458 61.62 -24.59 27.15
C ALA A 458 60.82 -25.15 28.34
N THR A 459 60.80 -26.49 28.40
CA THR A 459 60.43 -27.41 29.51
C THR A 459 59.09 -27.26 30.21
#